data_AF-A0ABD6III6-F1
#
_entry.id   AF-A0ABD6III6-F1
#
_cell.length_a   1.000
_cell.length_b   1.000
_cell.length_c   1.000
_cell.angle_alpha   90.00
_cell.angle_beta   90.00
_cell.angle_gamma   90.00
#
_symmetry.space_group_name_H-M   'P 1'
#
loop_
_entity.id
_entity.type
_entity.pdbx_description
1 polymer ?
#
loop_
_entity_poly.entity_id
_entity_poly.type
_entity_poly.pdbx_seq_one_letter_code
_entity_poly.pdbx_strand_id
1 'polypeptide(L)'
;MAVIDHETQSTLDAASDRYGRITDRPAAAAARYRRTQAVLATYTTHLAPHGEQLLLAAHTALDQLPDARHTNAWRQLLTALGNSHAAITHVLAQPAAPGTDAEQEQHTFVWPHLVFWADYGYIAAHLADQQHEPTEQELGGTEKELWTERARAARSRGDLELIESWYATDGRLITLAYLVRDDTSTVIALAGDPGAPGWEVIGRYAHESEAVQALPRAAPPGILFADGPSRFTRPPFAPEQQVQELLRGIEEARAAGEVSEALLTAAQPGHQAGPLMRLERLLDTAATFSYALETVQGQQIGARLSALGRQLAFLTSEVRKAAEDLDATVAVLPPHRTPNPPRSRPRPALTTTPPTPASPSAAPARARTAPSARA
;
A
#
# COMPACT_ATOMS: atom_id res chain seq x y z
N MET A 1 13.86 -6.37 6.00
CA MET A 1 14.02 -5.64 4.71
C MET A 1 13.11 -4.42 4.57
N ALA A 2 11.80 -4.51 4.82
CA ALA A 2 10.87 -3.37 4.68
C ALA A 2 11.27 -2.13 5.52
N VAL A 3 11.72 -2.32 6.76
CA VAL A 3 12.21 -1.22 7.63
C VAL A 3 13.43 -0.53 7.01
N ILE A 4 14.43 -1.31 6.59
CA ILE A 4 15.66 -0.80 5.96
C ILE A 4 15.33 -0.04 4.67
N ASP A 5 14.38 -0.54 3.88
CA ASP A 5 13.96 0.11 2.64
C ASP A 5 13.21 1.43 2.92
N HIS A 6 12.37 1.49 3.96
CA HIS A 6 11.70 2.72 4.38
C HIS A 6 12.70 3.80 4.84
N GLU A 7 13.69 3.44 5.65
CA GLU A 7 14.78 4.34 6.06
C GLU A 7 15.59 4.84 4.87
N THR A 8 15.83 3.94 3.90
CA THR A 8 16.51 4.30 2.65
C THR A 8 15.67 5.26 1.83
N GLN A 9 14.36 5.02 1.72
CA GLN A 9 13.44 5.89 0.99
C GLN A 9 13.40 7.29 1.60
N SER A 10 13.31 7.41 2.93
CA SER A 10 13.38 8.71 3.61
C SER A 10 14.67 9.48 3.28
N THR A 11 15.80 8.77 3.21
CA THR A 11 17.08 9.38 2.82
C THR A 11 17.11 9.79 1.33
N LEU A 12 16.51 8.99 0.45
CA LEU A 12 16.38 9.29 -0.98
C LEU A 12 15.44 10.47 -1.23
N ASP A 13 14.37 10.60 -0.45
CA ASP A 13 13.43 11.71 -0.51
C ASP A 13 14.14 13.02 -0.10
N ALA A 14 14.99 12.98 0.93
CA ALA A 14 15.81 14.13 1.34
C ALA A 14 16.86 14.54 0.29
N ALA A 15 17.34 13.58 -0.52
CA ALA A 15 18.25 13.82 -1.64
C ALA A 15 17.54 14.25 -2.94
N SER A 16 16.20 14.30 -2.93
CA SER A 16 15.36 14.63 -4.08
C SER A 16 14.77 16.04 -3.96
N ASP A 17 14.48 16.66 -5.10
CA ASP A 17 13.70 17.90 -5.12
C ASP A 17 12.20 17.65 -4.84
N ARG A 18 11.41 18.73 -4.78
CA ARG A 18 9.94 18.66 -4.65
C ARG A 18 9.24 17.88 -5.78
N TYR A 19 9.98 17.57 -6.85
CA TYR A 19 9.53 16.83 -8.01
C TYR A 19 10.13 15.41 -8.05
N GLY A 20 10.67 14.90 -6.94
CA GLY A 20 11.22 13.55 -6.85
C GLY A 20 12.45 13.29 -7.72
N ARG A 21 13.09 14.33 -8.27
CA ARG A 21 14.34 14.21 -9.02
C ARG A 21 15.50 14.20 -8.04
N ILE A 22 16.37 13.20 -8.13
CA ILE A 22 17.58 13.12 -7.31
C ILE A 22 18.50 14.29 -7.68
N THR A 23 18.66 15.22 -6.74
CA THR A 23 19.54 16.40 -6.87
C THR A 23 20.91 16.14 -6.27
N ASP A 24 20.98 15.37 -5.18
CA ASP A 24 22.21 14.92 -4.54
C ASP A 24 22.51 13.45 -4.90
N ARG A 25 23.24 13.27 -6.02
CA ARG A 25 23.61 11.91 -6.48
C ARG A 25 24.55 11.18 -5.51
N PRO A 26 25.59 11.82 -4.93
CA PRO A 26 26.43 11.19 -3.91
C PRO A 26 25.63 10.68 -2.70
N ALA A 27 24.71 11.49 -2.15
CA ALA A 27 23.88 11.06 -1.02
C ALA A 27 22.97 9.89 -1.38
N ALA A 28 22.36 9.92 -2.57
CA ALA A 28 21.53 8.82 -3.05
C ALA A 28 22.31 7.52 -3.27
N ALA A 29 23.54 7.60 -3.79
CA ALA A 29 24.43 6.44 -3.94
C ALA A 29 24.83 5.86 -2.56
N ALA A 30 25.20 6.70 -1.61
CA ALA A 30 25.54 6.29 -0.25
C ALA A 30 24.35 5.64 0.47
N ALA A 31 23.14 6.16 0.29
CA ALA A 31 21.91 5.58 0.85
C ALA A 31 21.68 4.15 0.31
N ARG A 32 21.80 3.96 -1.01
CA ARG A 32 21.65 2.64 -1.65
C ARG A 32 22.73 1.65 -1.20
N TYR A 33 23.97 2.10 -1.09
CA TYR A 33 25.08 1.27 -0.59
C TYR A 33 24.80 0.79 0.85
N ARG A 34 24.44 1.70 1.76
CA ARG A 34 24.09 1.35 3.15
C ARG A 34 22.91 0.39 3.23
N ARG A 35 21.90 0.58 2.38
CA ARG A 35 20.75 -0.34 2.27
C ARG A 35 21.22 -1.76 1.95
N THR A 36 22.00 -1.92 0.87
CA THR A 36 22.48 -3.24 0.45
C THR A 36 23.31 -3.90 1.54
N GLN A 37 24.22 -3.14 2.17
CA GLN A 37 25.06 -3.62 3.27
C GLN A 37 24.22 -4.11 4.47
N ALA A 38 23.23 -3.32 4.89
CA ALA A 38 22.35 -3.66 6.02
C ALA A 38 21.48 -4.89 5.72
N VAL A 39 20.93 -4.99 4.50
CA VAL A 39 20.15 -6.16 4.07
C VAL A 39 21.02 -7.40 4.02
N LEU A 40 22.22 -7.32 3.44
CA LEU A 40 23.15 -8.44 3.36
C LEU A 40 23.54 -8.92 4.76
N ALA A 41 23.87 -8.01 5.68
CA ALA A 41 24.17 -8.37 7.08
C ALA A 41 23.00 -9.08 7.78
N THR A 42 21.77 -8.61 7.56
CA THR A 42 20.54 -9.23 8.09
C THR A 42 20.36 -10.63 7.50
N TYR A 43 20.55 -10.80 6.19
CA TYR A 43 20.47 -12.09 5.51
C TYR A 43 21.49 -13.08 6.07
N THR A 44 22.75 -12.66 6.20
CA THR A 44 23.83 -13.47 6.75
C THR A 44 23.53 -13.96 8.16
N THR A 45 22.92 -13.11 8.98
CA THR A 45 22.64 -13.44 10.39
C THR A 45 21.46 -14.41 10.52
N HIS A 46 20.38 -14.18 9.77
CA HIS A 46 19.10 -14.85 10.05
C HIS A 46 18.70 -15.92 9.03
N LEU A 47 19.19 -15.84 7.79
CA LEU A 47 18.73 -16.70 6.71
C LEU A 47 19.84 -17.55 6.11
N ALA A 48 21.06 -17.03 5.96
CA ALA A 48 22.18 -17.78 5.39
C ALA A 48 22.44 -19.13 6.09
N PRO A 49 22.40 -19.25 7.43
CA PRO A 49 22.66 -20.53 8.11
C PRO A 49 21.53 -21.55 7.97
N HIS A 50 20.31 -21.12 7.61
CA HIS A 50 19.10 -21.94 7.62
C HIS A 50 18.47 -22.09 6.23
N GLY A 51 18.96 -21.38 5.22
CA GLY A 51 18.34 -21.28 3.91
C GLY A 51 18.22 -22.62 3.19
N GLU A 52 19.27 -23.45 3.21
CA GLU A 52 19.24 -24.79 2.63
C GLU A 52 18.22 -25.71 3.31
N GLN A 53 18.17 -25.70 4.65
CA GLN A 53 17.23 -26.51 5.42
C GLN A 53 15.79 -26.09 5.16
N LEU A 54 15.53 -24.77 5.10
CA LEU A 54 14.24 -24.22 4.78
C LEU A 54 13.77 -24.65 3.38
N LEU A 55 14.64 -24.52 2.37
CA LEU A 55 14.31 -24.93 1.00
C LEU A 55 14.07 -26.43 0.89
N LEU A 56 14.86 -27.25 1.60
CA LEU A 56 14.66 -28.70 1.62
C LEU A 56 13.30 -29.08 2.25
N ALA A 57 12.95 -28.46 3.38
CA ALA A 57 11.67 -28.65 4.03
C ALA A 57 10.50 -28.25 3.10
N ALA A 58 10.63 -27.11 2.42
CA ALA A 58 9.63 -26.63 1.46
C ALA A 58 9.45 -27.57 0.26
N HIS A 59 10.55 -28.09 -0.33
CA HIS A 59 10.45 -29.08 -1.43
C HIS A 59 9.79 -30.38 -0.95
N THR A 60 10.19 -30.86 0.24
CA THR A 60 9.62 -32.09 0.82
C THR A 60 8.13 -31.95 1.06
N ALA A 61 7.69 -30.82 1.62
CA ALA A 61 6.28 -30.53 1.80
C ALA A 61 5.54 -30.45 0.45
N LEU A 62 6.14 -29.77 -0.53
CA LEU A 62 5.55 -29.62 -1.87
C LEU A 62 5.34 -30.97 -2.58
N ASP A 63 6.28 -31.91 -2.44
CA ASP A 63 6.17 -33.24 -3.06
C ASP A 63 5.12 -34.14 -2.39
N GLN A 64 4.64 -33.79 -1.19
CA GLN A 64 3.54 -34.46 -0.51
C GLN A 64 2.17 -33.87 -0.85
N LEU A 65 2.13 -32.68 -1.46
CA LEU A 65 0.88 -32.03 -1.84
C LEU A 65 0.25 -32.69 -3.08
N PRO A 66 -1.09 -32.71 -3.16
CA PRO A 66 -1.77 -33.13 -4.38
C PRO A 66 -1.43 -32.20 -5.55
N ASP A 67 -1.53 -32.73 -6.77
CA ASP A 67 -1.30 -31.93 -7.98
C ASP A 67 -2.34 -30.80 -8.08
N ALA A 68 -1.88 -29.56 -7.93
CA ALA A 68 -2.66 -28.36 -8.12
C ALA A 68 -2.04 -27.47 -9.21
N ARG A 69 -2.82 -26.53 -9.75
CA ARG A 69 -2.38 -25.63 -10.84
C ARG A 69 -1.09 -24.85 -10.48
N HIS A 70 -0.89 -24.54 -9.21
CA HIS A 70 0.21 -23.72 -8.71
C HIS A 70 1.47 -24.53 -8.31
N THR A 71 1.38 -25.85 -8.16
CA THR A 71 2.47 -26.71 -7.66
C THR A 71 3.74 -26.61 -8.51
N ASN A 72 3.60 -26.61 -9.85
CA ASN A 72 4.74 -26.46 -10.76
C ASN A 72 5.41 -25.09 -10.68
N ALA A 73 4.62 -24.03 -10.52
CA ALA A 73 5.14 -22.67 -10.38
C ALA A 73 5.93 -22.52 -9.08
N TRP A 74 5.42 -23.07 -7.97
CA TRP A 74 6.15 -23.10 -6.70
C TRP A 74 7.44 -23.90 -6.79
N ARG A 75 7.45 -25.06 -7.46
CA ARG A 75 8.67 -25.86 -7.66
C ARG A 75 9.76 -25.08 -8.40
N GLN A 76 9.39 -24.37 -9.47
CA GLN A 76 10.32 -23.51 -10.21
C GLN A 76 10.83 -22.36 -9.34
N LEU A 77 9.95 -21.75 -8.55
CA LEU A 77 10.30 -20.65 -7.64
C LEU A 77 11.25 -21.10 -6.53
N LEU A 78 11.01 -22.26 -5.90
CA LEU A 78 11.93 -22.83 -4.90
C LEU A 78 13.30 -23.15 -5.49
N THR A 79 13.34 -23.67 -6.72
CA THR A 79 14.61 -23.89 -7.45
C THR A 79 15.34 -22.57 -7.69
N ALA A 80 14.62 -21.52 -8.12
CA ALA A 80 15.19 -20.19 -8.33
C ALA A 80 15.69 -19.55 -7.02
N LEU A 81 14.96 -19.73 -5.91
CA LEU A 81 15.39 -19.30 -4.58
C LEU A 81 16.66 -20.03 -4.14
N GLY A 82 16.78 -21.33 -4.41
CA GLY A 82 18.00 -22.12 -4.19
C GLY A 82 19.20 -21.56 -4.95
N ASN A 83 19.05 -21.32 -6.25
CA ASN A 83 20.10 -20.70 -7.07
C ASN A 83 20.50 -19.31 -6.53
N SER A 84 19.50 -18.53 -6.09
CA SER A 84 19.71 -17.22 -5.51
C SER A 84 20.44 -17.28 -4.16
N HIS A 85 20.15 -18.28 -3.33
CA HIS A 85 20.84 -18.53 -2.07
C HIS A 85 22.31 -18.94 -2.29
N ALA A 86 22.55 -19.82 -3.25
CA ALA A 86 23.91 -20.23 -3.65
C ALA A 86 24.73 -19.02 -4.14
N ALA A 87 24.13 -18.11 -4.92
CA ALA A 87 24.80 -16.89 -5.37
C ALA A 87 25.18 -15.96 -4.19
N ILE A 88 24.27 -15.76 -3.23
CA ILE A 88 24.53 -14.92 -2.05
C ILE A 88 25.61 -15.55 -1.17
N THR A 89 25.50 -16.84 -0.86
CA THR A 89 26.46 -17.55 -0.01
C THR A 89 27.84 -17.63 -0.64
N HIS A 90 27.94 -17.73 -1.97
CA HIS A 90 29.22 -17.64 -2.69
C HIS A 90 29.92 -16.29 -2.46
N VAL A 91 29.19 -15.18 -2.57
CA VAL A 91 29.72 -13.82 -2.27
C VAL A 91 30.14 -13.71 -0.80
N LEU A 92 29.34 -14.26 0.12
CA LEU A 92 29.64 -14.24 1.55
C LEU A 92 30.89 -15.08 1.91
N ALA A 93 31.17 -16.14 1.16
CA ALA A 93 32.36 -16.97 1.36
C ALA A 93 33.65 -16.29 0.88
N GLN A 94 33.54 -15.32 -0.04
CA GLN A 94 34.69 -14.62 -0.65
C GLN A 94 34.43 -13.10 -0.69
N PRO A 95 34.35 -12.43 0.48
CA PRO A 95 34.06 -11.00 0.52
C PRO A 95 35.22 -10.18 -0.05
N ALA A 96 34.89 -9.19 -0.89
CA ALA A 96 35.85 -8.19 -1.34
C ALA A 96 36.33 -7.32 -0.19
N ALA A 97 37.49 -6.68 -0.35
CA ALA A 97 38.02 -5.78 0.66
C ALA A 97 37.09 -4.56 0.85
N PRO A 98 36.80 -4.15 2.10
CA PRO A 98 35.91 -3.02 2.36
C PRO A 98 36.38 -1.72 1.71
N GLY A 99 35.44 -0.97 1.12
CA GLY A 99 35.70 0.31 0.47
C GLY A 99 36.34 0.23 -0.92
N THR A 100 36.43 -0.97 -1.51
CA THR A 100 36.96 -1.17 -2.87
C THR A 100 35.85 -1.19 -3.93
N ASP A 101 36.22 -0.94 -5.19
CA ASP A 101 35.29 -1.07 -6.32
C ASP A 101 34.73 -2.50 -6.44
N ALA A 102 35.54 -3.51 -6.09
CA ALA A 102 35.12 -4.91 -6.05
C ALA A 102 34.00 -5.16 -5.03
N GLU A 103 33.96 -4.46 -3.89
CA GLU A 103 32.86 -4.53 -2.94
C GLU A 103 31.57 -3.94 -3.53
N GLN A 104 31.68 -2.84 -4.27
CA GLN A 104 30.53 -2.22 -4.94
C GLN A 104 29.97 -3.13 -6.05
N GLU A 105 30.84 -3.79 -6.80
CA GLU A 105 30.46 -4.79 -7.80
C GLU A 105 29.76 -5.99 -7.16
N GLN A 106 30.29 -6.52 -6.04
CA GLN A 106 29.65 -7.59 -5.28
C GLN A 106 28.26 -7.17 -4.75
N HIS A 107 28.14 -5.96 -4.20
CA HIS A 107 26.86 -5.41 -3.76
C HIS A 107 25.87 -5.26 -4.91
N THR A 108 26.32 -4.84 -6.09
CA THR A 108 25.48 -4.71 -7.29
C THR A 108 25.02 -6.08 -7.78
N PHE A 109 25.91 -7.07 -7.79
CA PHE A 109 25.62 -8.44 -8.18
C PHE A 109 24.64 -9.15 -7.23
N VAL A 110 24.83 -9.00 -5.92
CA VAL A 110 24.01 -9.70 -4.91
C VAL A 110 22.63 -9.07 -4.72
N TRP A 111 22.46 -7.79 -5.07
CA TRP A 111 21.23 -7.05 -4.81
C TRP A 111 19.97 -7.69 -5.42
N PRO A 112 19.94 -8.08 -6.71
CA PRO A 112 18.78 -8.79 -7.29
C PRO A 112 18.41 -10.07 -6.53
N HIS A 113 19.40 -10.79 -6.02
CA HIS A 113 19.21 -12.03 -5.26
C HIS A 113 18.60 -11.76 -3.87
N LEU A 114 19.07 -10.74 -3.17
CA LEU A 114 18.50 -10.32 -1.89
C LEU A 114 17.06 -9.85 -2.03
N VAL A 115 16.79 -9.08 -3.10
CA VAL A 115 15.43 -8.62 -3.44
C VAL A 115 14.52 -9.80 -3.74
N PHE A 116 14.97 -10.76 -4.54
CA PHE A 116 14.20 -11.95 -4.88
C PHE A 116 13.83 -12.76 -3.63
N TRP A 117 14.76 -12.95 -2.70
CA TRP A 117 14.48 -13.57 -1.40
C TRP A 117 13.50 -12.77 -0.55
N ALA A 118 13.56 -11.44 -0.59
CA ALA A 118 12.64 -10.60 0.18
C ALA A 118 11.22 -10.56 -0.39
N ASP A 119 11.08 -10.73 -1.71
CA ASP A 119 9.77 -10.80 -2.36
C ASP A 119 9.15 -12.19 -2.25
N TYR A 120 9.95 -13.26 -2.33
CA TYR A 120 9.43 -14.62 -2.51
C TYR A 120 9.84 -15.63 -1.44
N GLY A 121 10.80 -15.31 -0.57
CA GLY A 121 11.27 -16.23 0.47
C GLY A 121 10.17 -16.66 1.45
N TYR A 122 9.13 -15.84 1.62
CA TYR A 122 7.98 -16.20 2.46
C TYR A 122 7.22 -17.43 1.93
N ILE A 123 7.27 -17.70 0.60
CA ILE A 123 6.64 -18.88 0.01
C ILE A 123 7.35 -20.14 0.50
N ALA A 124 8.68 -20.14 0.56
CA ALA A 124 9.44 -21.25 1.12
C ALA A 124 9.11 -21.48 2.60
N ALA A 125 9.00 -20.41 3.40
CA ALA A 125 8.55 -20.50 4.80
C ALA A 125 7.14 -21.08 4.92
N HIS A 126 6.18 -20.54 4.19
CA HIS A 126 4.79 -21.03 4.22
C HIS A 126 4.68 -22.49 3.80
N LEU A 127 5.44 -22.93 2.79
CA LEU A 127 5.45 -24.32 2.32
C LEU A 127 6.11 -25.26 3.33
N ALA A 128 7.22 -24.85 3.94
CA ALA A 128 7.87 -25.62 5.00
C ALA A 128 6.94 -25.81 6.21
N ASP A 129 6.11 -24.81 6.52
CA ASP A 129 5.12 -24.86 7.61
C ASP A 129 3.86 -25.71 7.27
N GLN A 130 3.71 -26.23 6.05
CA GLN A 130 2.55 -27.05 5.64
C GLN A 130 2.55 -28.48 6.21
N GLN A 131 3.60 -28.89 6.92
CA GLN A 131 3.66 -30.23 7.54
C GLN A 131 2.65 -30.43 8.70
N HIS A 132 1.75 -29.48 8.92
CA HIS A 132 0.67 -29.59 9.90
C HIS A 132 -0.47 -30.45 9.35
N GLU A 133 -0.62 -31.67 9.87
CA GLU A 133 -1.80 -32.49 9.60
C GLU A 133 -3.04 -31.87 10.26
N PRO A 134 -4.17 -31.74 9.53
CA PRO A 134 -5.44 -31.32 10.11
C PRO A 134 -5.80 -32.21 11.30
N THR A 135 -6.12 -31.59 12.45
CA THR A 135 -6.39 -32.33 13.70
C THR A 135 -7.75 -33.02 13.68
N GLU A 136 -8.70 -32.53 12.88
CA GLU A 136 -10.06 -33.08 12.78
C GLU A 136 -10.42 -33.48 11.35
N GLN A 137 -11.13 -34.59 11.21
CA GLN A 137 -11.73 -35.02 9.94
C GLN A 137 -12.90 -34.12 9.57
N GLU A 138 -12.99 -33.79 8.28
CA GLU A 138 -14.15 -33.10 7.69
C GLU A 138 -15.48 -33.82 8.07
N LEU A 139 -16.57 -33.05 8.12
CA LEU A 139 -17.91 -33.59 8.42
C LEU A 139 -18.26 -34.79 7.53
N GLY A 140 -18.83 -35.84 8.15
CA GLY A 140 -19.34 -37.00 7.42
C GLY A 140 -20.49 -36.64 6.47
N GLY A 141 -20.68 -37.43 5.41
CA GLY A 141 -21.57 -37.08 4.29
C GLY A 141 -22.98 -36.60 4.67
N THR A 142 -23.67 -37.28 5.58
CA THR A 142 -25.02 -36.89 6.01
C THR A 142 -25.04 -35.60 6.84
N GLU A 143 -24.03 -35.39 7.70
CA GLU A 143 -23.92 -34.16 8.49
C GLU A 143 -23.55 -32.98 7.58
N LYS A 144 -22.64 -33.21 6.63
CA LYS A 144 -22.24 -32.27 5.59
C LYS A 144 -23.42 -31.82 4.72
N GLU A 145 -24.25 -32.73 4.23
CA GLU A 145 -25.47 -32.40 3.48
C GLU A 145 -26.42 -31.52 4.29
N LEU A 146 -26.71 -31.92 5.54
CA LEU A 146 -27.59 -31.19 6.44
C LEU A 146 -27.10 -29.75 6.69
N TRP A 147 -25.82 -29.58 7.01
CA TRP A 147 -25.25 -28.26 7.27
C TRP A 147 -25.17 -27.42 6.00
N THR A 148 -24.88 -28.04 4.86
CA THR A 148 -24.86 -27.35 3.57
C THR A 148 -26.24 -26.79 3.23
N GLU A 149 -27.31 -27.57 3.40
CA GLU A 149 -28.67 -27.09 3.20
C GLU A 149 -29.04 -25.94 4.15
N ARG A 150 -28.67 -26.05 5.43
CA ARG A 150 -28.88 -24.99 6.42
C ARG A 150 -28.16 -23.71 6.04
N ALA A 151 -26.89 -23.81 5.65
CA ALA A 151 -26.09 -22.67 5.23
C ALA A 151 -26.65 -22.01 3.95
N ARG A 152 -27.12 -22.80 2.98
CA ARG A 152 -27.79 -22.28 1.77
C ARG A 152 -29.08 -21.54 2.12
N ALA A 153 -29.87 -22.08 3.02
CA ALA A 153 -31.10 -21.44 3.49
C ALA A 153 -30.82 -20.15 4.30
N ALA A 154 -29.78 -20.12 5.13
CA ALA A 154 -29.37 -18.90 5.83
C ALA A 154 -28.89 -17.84 4.86
N ARG A 155 -28.08 -18.23 3.87
CA ARG A 155 -27.59 -17.31 2.85
C ARG A 155 -28.70 -16.66 2.04
N SER A 156 -29.74 -17.41 1.66
CA SER A 156 -30.86 -16.84 0.90
C SER A 156 -31.68 -15.81 1.71
N ARG A 157 -31.58 -15.85 3.04
CA ARG A 157 -32.18 -14.85 3.95
C ARG A 157 -31.24 -13.71 4.32
N GLY A 158 -29.95 -13.82 4.00
CA GLY A 158 -28.92 -12.86 4.42
C GLY A 158 -28.33 -13.15 5.80
N ASP A 159 -28.58 -14.32 6.39
CA ASP A 159 -28.13 -14.72 7.73
C ASP A 159 -26.77 -15.46 7.73
N LEU A 160 -26.02 -15.36 6.62
CA LEU A 160 -24.69 -15.97 6.47
C LEU A 160 -23.66 -14.86 6.27
N GLU A 161 -22.87 -14.60 7.30
CA GLU A 161 -21.84 -13.56 7.30
C GLU A 161 -20.47 -14.19 7.03
N LEU A 162 -19.84 -13.82 5.92
CA LEU A 162 -18.51 -14.32 5.55
C LEU A 162 -17.43 -13.57 6.34
N ILE A 163 -16.46 -14.30 6.87
CA ILE A 163 -15.41 -13.76 7.75
C ILE A 163 -14.11 -13.61 6.98
N GLU A 164 -13.55 -14.73 6.53
CA GLU A 164 -12.28 -14.81 5.83
C GLU A 164 -12.33 -15.94 4.80
N SER A 165 -11.59 -15.77 3.70
CA SER A 165 -11.44 -16.77 2.65
C SER A 165 -9.97 -16.95 2.27
N TRP A 166 -9.56 -18.18 2.06
CA TRP A 166 -8.22 -18.52 1.58
C TRP A 166 -8.24 -19.73 0.65
N TYR A 167 -7.24 -19.84 -0.21
CA TYR A 167 -7.01 -21.08 -0.94
C TYR A 167 -6.19 -22.03 -0.06
N ALA A 168 -6.61 -23.28 0.03
CA ALA A 168 -5.79 -24.35 0.58
C ALA A 168 -4.74 -24.80 -0.45
N THR A 169 -3.74 -25.56 0.00
CA THR A 169 -2.66 -26.10 -0.83
C THR A 169 -3.13 -27.11 -1.89
N ASP A 170 -4.32 -27.70 -1.71
CA ASP A 170 -4.99 -28.53 -2.72
C ASP A 170 -5.75 -27.71 -3.78
N GLY A 171 -5.74 -26.38 -3.66
CA GLY A 171 -6.43 -25.45 -4.56
C GLY A 171 -7.91 -25.24 -4.26
N ARG A 172 -8.47 -25.86 -3.21
CA ARG A 172 -9.84 -25.57 -2.78
C ARG A 172 -9.90 -24.19 -2.12
N LEU A 173 -10.93 -23.41 -2.46
CA LEU A 173 -11.25 -22.18 -1.74
C LEU A 173 -11.98 -22.54 -0.45
N ILE A 174 -11.40 -22.19 0.68
CA ILE A 174 -12.01 -22.33 2.01
C ILE A 174 -12.54 -20.97 2.45
N THR A 175 -13.74 -20.92 3.02
CA THR A 175 -14.33 -19.70 3.57
C THR A 175 -14.93 -19.98 4.95
N LEU A 176 -14.55 -19.18 5.94
CA LEU A 176 -15.22 -19.15 7.24
C LEU A 176 -16.42 -18.23 7.18
N ALA A 177 -17.51 -18.66 7.82
CA ALA A 177 -18.71 -17.86 7.93
C ALA A 177 -19.40 -18.05 9.29
N TYR A 178 -20.05 -17.00 9.76
CA TYR A 178 -21.04 -17.09 10.81
C TYR A 178 -22.38 -17.47 10.23
N LEU A 179 -22.91 -18.60 10.70
CA LEU A 179 -24.30 -18.97 10.50
C LEU A 179 -25.11 -18.38 11.66
N VAL A 180 -25.86 -17.31 11.40
CA VAL A 180 -26.69 -16.66 12.41
C VAL A 180 -28.08 -17.31 12.44
N ARG A 181 -28.52 -17.74 13.62
CA ARG A 181 -29.85 -18.29 13.82
C ARG A 181 -30.33 -18.00 15.25
N ASP A 182 -31.49 -17.39 15.38
CA ASP A 182 -32.18 -17.19 16.66
C ASP A 182 -31.24 -16.59 17.74
N ASP A 183 -30.51 -15.52 17.37
CA ASP A 183 -29.48 -14.83 18.18
C ASP A 183 -28.25 -15.65 18.59
N THR A 184 -28.06 -16.84 18.01
CA THR A 184 -26.84 -17.65 18.16
C THR A 184 -26.03 -17.65 16.85
N SER A 185 -24.71 -17.49 16.96
CA SER A 185 -23.79 -17.62 15.83
C SER A 185 -23.01 -18.92 15.95
N THR A 186 -22.98 -19.70 14.87
CA THR A 186 -22.13 -20.89 14.74
C THR A 186 -21.10 -20.63 13.66
N VAL A 187 -19.82 -20.89 13.94
CA VAL A 187 -18.77 -20.80 12.92
C VAL A 187 -18.84 -22.05 12.05
N ILE A 188 -18.95 -21.86 10.74
CA ILE A 188 -18.93 -22.93 9.75
C ILE A 188 -17.82 -22.69 8.73
N ALA A 189 -17.25 -23.77 8.21
CA ALA A 189 -16.26 -23.74 7.14
C ALA A 189 -16.88 -24.26 5.85
N LEU A 190 -16.72 -23.48 4.78
CA LEU A 190 -17.22 -23.76 3.44
C LEU A 190 -16.07 -24.15 2.54
N ALA A 191 -16.24 -25.19 1.73
CA ALA A 191 -15.37 -25.50 0.60
C ALA A 191 -16.07 -25.11 -0.71
N GLY A 192 -15.36 -24.36 -1.54
CA GLY A 192 -15.86 -23.76 -2.78
C GLY A 192 -16.30 -22.31 -2.61
N ASP A 193 -16.48 -21.61 -3.74
CA ASP A 193 -16.91 -20.22 -3.75
C ASP A 193 -18.36 -20.11 -3.27
N PRO A 194 -18.63 -19.41 -2.14
CA PRO A 194 -19.99 -19.17 -1.71
C PRO A 194 -20.79 -18.50 -2.83
N GLY A 195 -20.20 -17.61 -3.62
CA GLY A 195 -20.78 -16.95 -4.79
C GLY A 195 -21.36 -17.85 -5.87
N ALA A 196 -20.89 -19.10 -6.00
CA ALA A 196 -21.25 -20.05 -7.04
C ALA A 196 -22.23 -21.14 -6.54
N PRO A 197 -22.90 -21.90 -7.42
CA PRO A 197 -23.45 -23.19 -7.03
C PRO A 197 -22.32 -24.19 -6.77
N GLY A 198 -22.55 -25.15 -5.87
CA GLY A 198 -21.65 -26.31 -5.69
C GLY A 198 -20.69 -26.25 -4.50
N TRP A 199 -20.72 -25.18 -3.68
CA TRP A 199 -20.03 -25.19 -2.39
C TRP A 199 -20.77 -26.02 -1.34
N GLU A 200 -20.02 -26.44 -0.32
CA GLU A 200 -20.45 -27.35 0.74
C GLU A 200 -19.83 -26.98 2.08
N VAL A 201 -20.51 -27.32 3.18
CA VAL A 201 -20.00 -27.13 4.55
C VAL A 201 -19.12 -28.32 4.92
N ILE A 202 -17.85 -28.06 5.22
CA ILE A 202 -16.87 -29.10 5.57
C ILE A 202 -16.57 -29.21 7.06
N GLY A 203 -16.98 -28.20 7.85
CA GLY A 203 -16.68 -28.12 9.28
C GLY A 203 -17.63 -27.20 10.03
N ARG A 204 -17.79 -27.45 11.34
CA ARG A 204 -18.48 -26.59 12.29
C ARG A 204 -17.64 -26.45 13.55
N TYR A 205 -17.55 -25.24 14.08
CA TYR A 205 -16.64 -24.92 15.16
C TYR A 205 -17.32 -24.00 16.17
N ALA A 206 -16.86 -24.03 17.41
CA ALA A 206 -17.33 -23.11 18.43
C ALA A 206 -16.81 -21.69 18.14
N HIS A 207 -15.56 -21.57 17.70
CA HIS A 207 -14.88 -20.29 17.48
C HIS A 207 -13.97 -20.31 16.23
N GLU A 208 -13.68 -19.14 15.67
CA GLU A 208 -12.79 -18.98 14.50
C GLU A 208 -11.39 -19.58 14.74
N SER A 209 -10.85 -19.43 15.94
CA SER A 209 -9.51 -19.95 16.29
C SER A 209 -9.42 -21.47 16.22
N GLU A 210 -10.50 -22.16 16.57
CA GLU A 210 -10.60 -23.63 16.48
C GLU A 210 -10.67 -24.05 15.00
N ALA A 211 -11.48 -23.33 14.20
CA ALA A 211 -11.59 -23.56 12.77
C ALA A 211 -10.23 -23.42 12.07
N VAL A 212 -9.47 -22.36 12.35
CA VAL A 212 -8.14 -22.12 11.74
C VAL A 212 -7.12 -23.19 12.11
N GLN A 213 -7.27 -23.85 13.26
CA GLN A 213 -6.39 -24.96 13.67
C GLN A 213 -6.81 -26.29 13.03
N ALA A 214 -8.11 -26.53 12.88
CA ALA A 214 -8.65 -27.77 12.35
C ALA A 214 -8.63 -27.84 10.81
N LEU A 215 -8.70 -26.70 10.12
CA LEU A 215 -8.81 -26.64 8.66
C LEU A 215 -7.45 -26.68 7.93
N PRO A 216 -7.45 -27.02 6.63
CA PRO A 216 -6.26 -26.89 5.80
C PRO A 216 -5.70 -25.46 5.86
N ARG A 217 -4.37 -25.38 6.02
CA ARG A 217 -3.65 -24.11 6.07
C ARG A 217 -3.78 -23.34 4.76
N ALA A 218 -3.72 -22.02 4.87
CA ALA A 218 -3.66 -21.16 3.71
C ALA A 218 -2.40 -21.47 2.87
N ALA A 219 -2.63 -21.64 1.56
CA ALA A 219 -1.59 -21.59 0.57
C ALA A 219 -0.90 -20.22 0.61
N PRO A 220 0.40 -20.15 0.29
CA PRO A 220 1.07 -18.88 0.07
C PRO A 220 0.27 -18.01 -0.92
N PRO A 221 -0.04 -16.74 -0.60
CA PRO A 221 -0.80 -15.88 -1.49
C PRO A 221 -0.08 -15.68 -2.83
N GLY A 222 -0.85 -15.54 -3.91
CA GLY A 222 -0.33 -15.18 -5.22
C GLY A 222 0.10 -13.72 -5.30
N ILE A 223 0.75 -13.36 -6.40
CA ILE A 223 1.03 -11.98 -6.78
C ILE A 223 0.30 -11.61 -8.06
N LEU A 224 -0.20 -10.38 -8.15
CA LEU A 224 -0.99 -9.94 -9.29
C LEU A 224 -0.19 -9.88 -10.60
N PHE A 225 1.08 -9.49 -10.52
CA PHE A 225 1.96 -9.36 -11.67
C PHE A 225 3.24 -10.16 -11.42
N ALA A 226 3.29 -11.40 -11.91
CA ALA A 226 4.45 -12.30 -11.76
C ALA A 226 5.75 -11.68 -12.29
N ASP A 227 5.66 -10.98 -13.43
CA ASP A 227 6.78 -10.28 -14.07
C ASP A 227 6.86 -8.80 -13.66
N GLY A 228 6.15 -8.41 -12.60
CA GLY A 228 6.14 -7.04 -12.10
C GLY A 228 7.48 -6.62 -11.49
N PRO A 229 7.84 -5.33 -11.53
CA PRO A 229 9.03 -4.85 -10.85
C PRO A 229 8.88 -5.03 -9.33
N SER A 230 9.93 -5.54 -8.68
CA SER A 230 9.99 -5.59 -7.22
C SER A 230 9.77 -4.21 -6.62
N ARG A 231 9.08 -4.15 -5.46
CA ARG A 231 8.96 -2.89 -4.70
C ARG A 231 10.32 -2.30 -4.32
N PHE A 232 11.37 -3.13 -4.23
CA PHE A 232 12.72 -2.73 -3.83
C PHE A 232 13.59 -2.24 -5.00
N THR A 233 13.17 -2.52 -6.25
CA THR A 233 13.85 -2.11 -7.49
C THR A 233 13.00 -1.21 -8.37
N ARG A 234 11.75 -0.94 -8.00
CA ARG A 234 10.87 -0.07 -8.77
C ARG A 234 11.50 1.32 -8.93
N PRO A 235 11.46 1.90 -10.14
CA PRO A 235 11.82 3.29 -10.33
C PRO A 235 10.99 4.19 -9.39
N PRO A 236 11.53 5.33 -8.94
CA PRO A 236 10.73 6.31 -8.23
C PRO A 236 9.52 6.69 -9.11
N PHE A 237 8.35 6.84 -8.48
CA PHE A 237 7.19 7.35 -9.20
C PHE A 237 7.54 8.74 -9.76
N ALA A 238 7.12 9.01 -10.99
CA ALA A 238 7.12 10.39 -11.47
C ALA A 238 6.31 11.24 -10.49
N PRO A 239 6.80 12.44 -10.12
CA PRO A 239 6.10 13.31 -9.18
C PRO A 239 4.66 13.50 -9.64
N GLU A 240 3.73 13.35 -8.70
CA GLU A 240 2.35 13.68 -8.99
C GLU A 240 2.21 15.20 -9.01
N GLN A 241 1.74 15.75 -10.12
CA GLN A 241 1.27 17.13 -10.09
C GLN A 241 -0.06 17.13 -9.34
N GLN A 242 -0.06 17.77 -8.17
CA GLN A 242 -1.21 17.72 -7.30
C GLN A 242 -2.39 18.40 -7.98
N VAL A 243 -3.58 17.80 -7.87
CA VAL A 243 -4.82 18.40 -8.38
C VAL A 243 -4.99 19.83 -7.84
N GLN A 244 -4.55 20.10 -6.61
CA GLN A 244 -4.55 21.42 -6.01
C GLN A 244 -3.68 22.45 -6.75
N GLU A 245 -2.54 22.02 -7.31
CA GLU A 245 -1.69 22.92 -8.11
C GLU A 245 -2.32 23.23 -9.46
N LEU A 246 -2.99 22.25 -10.08
CA LEU A 246 -3.74 22.44 -11.31
C LEU A 246 -4.94 23.37 -11.09
N LEU A 247 -5.69 23.18 -9.99
CA LEU A 247 -6.79 24.06 -9.62
C LEU A 247 -6.32 25.49 -9.38
N ARG A 248 -5.24 25.67 -8.61
CA ARG A 248 -4.63 27.00 -8.43
C ARG A 248 -4.21 27.62 -9.74
N GLY A 249 -3.62 26.84 -10.66
CA GLY A 249 -3.26 27.31 -11.99
C GLY A 249 -4.47 27.83 -12.78
N ILE A 250 -5.61 27.15 -12.70
CA ILE A 250 -6.87 27.59 -13.31
C ILE A 250 -7.45 28.83 -12.61
N GLU A 251 -7.40 28.89 -11.28
CA GLU A 251 -7.88 30.04 -10.49
C GLU A 251 -7.08 31.31 -10.76
N GLU A 252 -5.78 31.18 -11.02
CA GLU A 252 -4.87 32.28 -11.34
C GLU A 252 -4.86 32.64 -12.84
N ALA A 253 -5.47 31.80 -13.69
CA ALA A 253 -5.41 31.94 -15.14
C ALA A 253 -6.09 33.22 -15.66
N ARG A 254 -5.46 33.84 -16.65
CA ARG A 254 -5.95 35.07 -17.32
C ARG A 254 -6.31 34.84 -18.78
N ALA A 255 -5.79 33.77 -19.38
CA ALA A 255 -6.03 33.39 -20.76
C ALA A 255 -6.55 31.95 -20.86
N ALA A 256 -7.31 31.66 -21.92
CA ALA A 256 -7.84 30.32 -22.18
C ALA A 256 -6.71 29.28 -22.38
N GLY A 257 -5.57 29.68 -22.96
CA GLY A 257 -4.40 28.81 -23.12
C GLY A 257 -3.80 28.33 -21.80
N GLU A 258 -3.82 29.14 -20.74
CA GLU A 258 -3.32 28.74 -19.41
C GLU A 258 -4.23 27.68 -18.77
N VAL A 259 -5.55 27.78 -19.00
CA VAL A 259 -6.52 26.76 -18.58
C VAL A 259 -6.36 25.49 -19.42
N SER A 260 -6.13 25.63 -20.73
CA SER A 260 -5.85 24.50 -21.61
C SER A 260 -4.63 23.71 -21.16
N GLU A 261 -3.52 24.38 -20.86
CA GLU A 261 -2.29 23.74 -20.38
C GLU A 261 -2.53 22.93 -19.10
N ALA A 262 -3.28 23.49 -18.14
CA ALA A 262 -3.64 22.78 -16.91
C ALA A 262 -4.49 21.52 -17.19
N LEU A 263 -5.46 21.60 -18.10
CA LEU A 263 -6.32 20.46 -18.46
C LEU A 263 -5.59 19.40 -19.29
N LEU A 264 -4.74 19.80 -20.24
CA LEU A 264 -3.88 18.89 -21.01
C LEU A 264 -2.91 18.15 -20.09
N THR A 265 -2.36 18.85 -19.10
CA THR A 265 -1.51 18.25 -18.07
C THR A 265 -2.28 17.25 -17.21
N ALA A 266 -3.53 17.57 -16.85
CA ALA A 266 -4.39 16.65 -16.09
C ALA A 266 -4.67 15.33 -16.83
N ALA A 267 -4.82 15.41 -18.16
CA ALA A 267 -5.12 14.30 -19.06
C ALA A 267 -3.87 13.70 -19.75
N GLN A 268 -2.66 14.11 -19.35
CA GLN A 268 -1.42 13.72 -20.04
C GLN A 268 -1.17 12.21 -19.93
N PRO A 269 -0.91 11.50 -21.04
CA PRO A 269 -0.53 10.10 -21.01
C PRO A 269 0.97 9.90 -20.75
N GLY A 270 1.38 8.66 -20.47
CA GLY A 270 2.79 8.25 -20.44
C GLY A 270 3.41 8.19 -19.04
N HIS A 271 4.74 8.27 -18.97
CA HIS A 271 5.48 8.09 -17.72
C HIS A 271 5.24 9.22 -16.70
N GLN A 272 4.88 10.41 -17.19
CA GLN A 272 4.39 11.55 -16.40
C GLN A 272 2.87 11.65 -16.50
N ALA A 273 2.18 10.51 -16.39
CA ALA A 273 0.73 10.47 -16.48
C ALA A 273 0.09 11.47 -15.51
N GLY A 274 -0.82 12.29 -16.03
CA GLY A 274 -1.63 13.21 -15.26
C GLY A 274 -2.58 12.47 -14.31
N PRO A 275 -3.16 13.18 -13.32
CA PRO A 275 -4.04 12.59 -12.30
C PRO A 275 -5.20 11.77 -12.88
N LEU A 276 -5.80 12.18 -14.02
CA LEU A 276 -6.90 11.44 -14.63
C LEU A 276 -6.44 10.09 -15.18
N MET A 277 -5.30 10.05 -15.85
CA MET A 277 -4.70 8.82 -16.38
C MET A 277 -4.26 7.87 -15.25
N ARG A 278 -3.77 8.40 -14.12
CA ARG A 278 -3.39 7.59 -12.95
C ARG A 278 -4.61 6.95 -12.28
N LEU A 279 -5.71 7.69 -12.17
CA LEU A 279 -6.96 7.17 -11.62
C LEU A 279 -7.55 6.06 -12.52
N GLU A 280 -7.46 6.22 -13.84
CA GLU A 280 -7.83 5.16 -14.79
C GLU A 280 -7.01 3.88 -14.55
N ARG A 281 -5.68 4.02 -14.44
CA ARG A 281 -4.79 2.89 -14.14
C ARG A 281 -5.06 2.24 -12.78
N LEU A 282 -5.44 3.02 -11.77
CA LEU A 282 -5.82 2.49 -10.46
C LEU A 282 -7.06 1.59 -10.56
N LEU A 283 -8.11 2.06 -11.25
CA LEU A 283 -9.35 1.30 -11.45
C LEU A 283 -9.10 0.02 -12.25
N ASP A 284 -8.28 0.10 -13.30
CA ASP A 284 -7.91 -1.05 -14.12
C ASP A 284 -7.11 -2.10 -13.34
N THR A 285 -6.12 -1.65 -12.55
CA THR A 285 -5.32 -2.53 -11.69
C THR A 285 -6.19 -3.19 -10.61
N ALA A 286 -7.11 -2.44 -9.99
CA ALA A 286 -8.05 -2.96 -9.00
C ALA A 286 -9.05 -3.96 -9.62
N ALA A 287 -9.48 -3.73 -10.86
CA ALA A 287 -10.31 -4.67 -11.60
C ALA A 287 -9.55 -5.97 -11.87
N THR A 288 -8.29 -5.89 -12.32
CA THR A 288 -7.42 -7.05 -12.55
C THR A 288 -7.25 -7.86 -11.27
N PHE A 289 -7.00 -7.19 -10.13
CA PHE A 289 -6.93 -7.84 -8.83
C PHE A 289 -8.24 -8.58 -8.50
N SER A 290 -9.39 -7.93 -8.72
CA SER A 290 -10.70 -8.52 -8.43
C SER A 290 -10.98 -9.76 -9.27
N TYR A 291 -10.58 -9.76 -10.55
CA TYR A 291 -10.69 -10.94 -11.41
C TYR A 291 -9.74 -12.07 -10.98
N ALA A 292 -8.54 -11.73 -10.51
CA ALA A 292 -7.54 -12.68 -10.03
C ALA A 292 -7.93 -13.40 -8.74
N LEU A 293 -8.96 -12.93 -8.03
CA LEU A 293 -9.54 -13.66 -6.89
C LEU A 293 -10.28 -14.94 -7.31
N GLU A 294 -10.59 -15.13 -8.60
CA GLU A 294 -11.28 -16.30 -9.15
C GLU A 294 -12.61 -16.68 -8.45
N THR A 295 -13.27 -15.71 -7.80
CA THR A 295 -14.62 -15.85 -7.21
C THR A 295 -15.67 -15.11 -8.02
N VAL A 296 -16.94 -15.53 -7.93
CA VAL A 296 -18.09 -14.84 -8.54
C VAL A 296 -18.18 -13.40 -8.06
N GLN A 297 -17.96 -13.14 -6.77
CA GLN A 297 -17.95 -11.78 -6.25
C GLN A 297 -16.79 -10.96 -6.82
N GLY A 298 -15.59 -11.56 -6.93
CA GLY A 298 -14.44 -10.95 -7.59
C GLY A 298 -14.73 -10.57 -9.04
N GLN A 299 -15.38 -11.45 -9.80
CA GLN A 299 -15.83 -11.19 -11.17
C GLN A 299 -16.81 -10.02 -11.25
N GLN A 300 -17.81 -9.96 -10.35
CA GLN A 300 -18.78 -8.87 -10.31
C GLN A 300 -18.14 -7.52 -9.95
N ILE A 301 -17.25 -7.50 -8.96
CA ILE A 301 -16.51 -6.29 -8.56
C ILE A 301 -15.58 -5.84 -9.69
N GLY A 302 -14.84 -6.77 -10.29
CA GLY A 302 -13.98 -6.50 -11.44
C GLY A 302 -14.77 -5.87 -12.59
N ALA A 303 -15.93 -6.44 -12.95
CA ALA A 303 -16.78 -5.90 -14.02
C ALA A 303 -17.25 -4.47 -13.73
N ARG A 304 -17.63 -4.17 -12.48
CA ARG A 304 -18.02 -2.83 -12.05
C ARG A 304 -16.84 -1.85 -12.12
N LEU A 305 -15.67 -2.24 -11.64
CA LEU A 305 -14.45 -1.43 -11.70
C LEU A 305 -14.02 -1.16 -13.15
N SER A 306 -14.05 -2.17 -14.03
CA SER A 306 -13.78 -2.00 -15.46
C SER A 306 -14.78 -1.07 -16.13
N ALA A 307 -16.06 -1.12 -15.75
CA ALA A 307 -17.08 -0.20 -16.26
C ALA A 307 -16.81 1.25 -15.84
N LEU A 308 -16.45 1.48 -14.58
CA LEU A 308 -16.03 2.79 -14.07
C LEU A 308 -14.76 3.28 -14.77
N GLY A 309 -13.78 2.40 -15.01
CA GLY A 309 -12.56 2.71 -15.76
C GLY A 309 -12.88 3.21 -17.18
N ARG A 310 -13.80 2.56 -17.89
CA ARG A 310 -14.25 3.02 -19.22
C ARG A 310 -14.96 4.38 -19.18
N GLN A 311 -15.79 4.64 -18.17
CA GLN A 311 -16.42 5.95 -17.99
C GLN A 311 -15.38 7.04 -17.74
N LEU A 312 -14.38 6.74 -16.91
CA LEU A 312 -13.29 7.66 -16.65
C LEU A 312 -12.45 7.92 -17.90
N ALA A 313 -12.10 6.89 -18.68
CA ALA A 313 -11.37 7.04 -19.94
C ALA A 313 -12.12 7.96 -20.93
N PHE A 314 -13.45 7.82 -21.01
CA PHE A 314 -14.30 8.74 -21.78
C PHE A 314 -14.19 10.17 -21.26
N LEU A 315 -14.35 10.39 -19.95
CA LEU A 315 -14.22 11.73 -19.34
C LEU A 315 -12.83 12.34 -19.57
N THR A 316 -11.77 11.56 -19.43
CA THR A 316 -10.39 11.99 -19.72
C THR A 316 -10.25 12.45 -21.17
N SER A 317 -10.85 11.72 -22.11
CA SER A 317 -10.84 12.10 -23.53
C SER A 317 -11.62 13.39 -23.82
N GLU A 318 -12.76 13.60 -23.17
CA GLU A 318 -13.56 14.82 -23.29
C GLU A 318 -12.87 16.03 -22.65
N VAL A 319 -12.21 15.85 -21.50
CA VAL A 319 -11.40 16.90 -20.87
C VAL A 319 -10.25 17.32 -21.79
N ARG A 320 -9.55 16.36 -22.39
CA ARG A 320 -8.49 16.64 -23.36
C ARG A 320 -9.01 17.43 -24.55
N LYS A 321 -10.17 17.02 -25.11
CA LYS A 321 -10.80 17.73 -26.24
C LYS A 321 -11.20 19.15 -25.87
N ALA A 322 -11.81 19.35 -24.70
CA ALA A 322 -12.15 20.69 -24.22
C ALA A 322 -10.91 21.56 -24.01
N ALA A 323 -9.79 20.97 -23.58
CA ALA A 323 -8.51 21.67 -23.47
C ALA A 323 -7.98 22.08 -24.86
N GLU A 324 -8.03 21.20 -25.85
CA GLU A 324 -7.68 21.50 -27.24
C GLU A 324 -8.56 22.63 -27.82
N ASP A 325 -9.86 22.63 -27.52
CA ASP A 325 -10.79 23.70 -27.92
C ASP A 325 -10.46 25.04 -27.23
N LEU A 326 -10.06 25.02 -25.95
CA LEU A 326 -9.62 26.21 -25.21
C LEU A 326 -8.28 26.75 -25.72
N ASP A 327 -7.36 25.88 -26.15
CA ASP A 327 -6.08 26.30 -26.76
C ASP A 327 -6.31 26.99 -28.10
N ALA A 328 -7.23 26.45 -28.91
CA ALA A 328 -7.66 27.07 -30.16
C ALA A 328 -8.37 28.42 -29.94
N THR A 329 -8.86 28.68 -28.73
CA THR A 329 -9.54 29.91 -28.36
C THR A 329 -8.53 30.95 -27.88
N VAL A 330 -8.20 31.93 -28.73
CA VAL A 330 -7.39 33.10 -28.32
C VAL A 330 -8.25 34.10 -27.54
N ALA A 331 -8.63 33.73 -26.30
CA ALA A 331 -9.43 34.56 -25.42
C ALA A 331 -8.74 34.84 -24.08
N VAL A 332 -9.01 36.03 -23.54
CA VAL A 332 -8.61 36.46 -22.20
C VAL A 332 -9.84 36.74 -21.35
N LEU A 333 -9.71 36.63 -20.03
CA LEU A 333 -10.79 36.96 -19.13
C LEU A 333 -11.20 38.45 -19.30
N PRO A 334 -12.52 38.75 -19.27
CA PRO A 334 -12.98 40.12 -19.42
C PRO A 334 -12.43 41.07 -18.33
N PRO A 335 -12.10 42.33 -18.68
CA PRO A 335 -11.45 43.28 -17.77
C PRO A 335 -12.33 43.72 -16.59
N HIS A 336 -13.63 43.46 -16.62
CA HIS A 336 -14.54 43.75 -15.50
C HIS A 336 -14.45 42.74 -14.35
N ARG A 337 -13.67 41.66 -14.51
CA ARG A 337 -13.30 40.74 -13.42
C ARG A 337 -12.10 41.27 -12.66
N THR A 338 -12.28 42.41 -12.01
CA THR A 338 -11.21 43.06 -11.24
C THR A 338 -11.08 42.41 -9.85
N PRO A 339 -9.85 42.18 -9.38
CA PRO A 339 -9.65 41.72 -8.01
C PRO A 339 -10.19 42.77 -7.04
N ASN A 340 -10.94 42.32 -6.02
CA ASN A 340 -11.37 43.20 -4.95
C ASN A 340 -10.12 43.75 -4.25
N PRO A 341 -9.98 45.08 -4.10
CA PRO A 341 -8.85 45.64 -3.40
C PRO A 341 -8.82 45.09 -1.97
N PRO A 342 -7.63 44.82 -1.41
CA PRO A 342 -7.52 44.38 -0.04
C PRO A 342 -8.23 45.39 0.85
N ARG A 343 -9.25 44.96 1.60
CA ARG A 343 -9.87 45.81 2.62
C ARG A 343 -8.82 46.03 3.69
N SER A 344 -8.08 47.12 3.59
CA SER A 344 -7.29 47.63 4.70
C SER A 344 -8.27 47.93 5.83
N ARG A 345 -8.40 47.02 6.80
CA ARG A 345 -8.93 47.42 8.09
C ARG A 345 -8.01 48.55 8.54
N PRO A 346 -8.53 49.77 8.83
CA PRO A 346 -7.70 50.78 9.43
C PRO A 346 -7.08 50.14 10.67
N ARG A 347 -5.74 50.10 10.70
CA ARG A 347 -4.99 49.68 11.87
C ARG A 347 -5.59 50.45 13.05
N PRO A 348 -6.01 49.78 14.15
CA PRO A 348 -6.37 50.51 15.35
C PRO A 348 -5.22 51.48 15.63
N ALA A 349 -5.52 52.77 15.71
CA ALA A 349 -4.51 53.75 16.07
C ALA A 349 -3.78 53.21 17.29
N LEU A 350 -2.45 53.13 17.24
CA LEU A 350 -1.65 52.86 18.42
C LEU A 350 -2.18 53.82 19.48
N THR A 351 -2.77 53.27 20.53
CA THR A 351 -3.18 54.03 21.70
C THR A 351 -1.94 54.73 22.19
N THR A 352 -1.75 55.98 21.79
CA THR A 352 -0.86 56.88 22.49
C THR A 352 -1.49 57.00 23.86
N THR A 353 -0.83 56.40 24.84
CA THR A 353 -1.16 56.58 26.25
C THR A 353 -1.30 58.08 26.47
N PRO A 354 -2.46 58.59 26.92
CA PRO A 354 -2.59 60.01 27.21
C PRO A 354 -1.56 60.39 28.28
N PRO A 355 -0.93 61.57 28.20
CA PRO A 355 0.08 61.97 29.15
C PRO A 355 -0.53 62.00 30.56
N THR A 356 0.20 61.42 31.51
CA THR A 356 -0.12 61.39 32.93
C THR A 356 -0.47 62.81 33.42
N PRO A 357 -1.62 63.03 34.08
CA PRO A 357 -1.95 64.34 34.60
C PRO A 357 -0.92 64.77 35.65
N ALA A 358 -0.48 66.03 35.54
CA ALA A 358 0.50 66.65 36.41
C ALA A 358 0.05 66.61 37.88
N SER A 359 0.98 66.21 38.76
CA SER A 359 0.80 66.30 40.21
C SER A 359 0.52 67.76 40.62
N PRO A 360 -0.44 68.03 41.52
CA PRO A 360 -0.68 69.38 42.02
C PRO A 360 0.54 69.88 42.79
N SER A 361 0.99 71.08 42.40
CA SER A 361 2.04 71.87 43.00
C SER A 361 1.84 72.03 44.52
N ALA A 362 2.88 71.70 45.28
CA ALA A 362 3.04 72.14 46.65
C ALA A 362 3.47 73.60 46.70
N ALA A 363 2.84 74.43 47.54
CA ALA A 363 3.45 75.63 48.12
C ALA A 363 2.60 76.14 49.30
N PRO A 364 3.14 76.97 50.22
CA PRO A 364 3.72 76.55 51.51
C PRO A 364 2.97 77.30 52.66
N ALA A 365 3.32 77.33 53.94
CA ALA A 365 4.51 77.02 54.74
C ALA A 365 4.10 76.98 56.23
N ARG A 366 4.90 76.27 57.07
CA ARG A 366 5.29 76.60 58.46
C ARG A 366 4.17 76.82 59.52
N ALA A 367 4.23 76.31 60.75
CA ALA A 367 5.34 75.82 61.57
C ALA A 367 4.84 75.02 62.80
N ARG A 368 5.76 74.17 63.27
CA ARG A 368 6.12 73.87 64.67
C ARG A 368 5.21 73.02 65.58
N THR A 369 5.93 72.02 66.13
CA THR A 369 5.94 71.46 67.50
C THR A 369 4.86 70.44 67.89
N ALA A 370 5.22 69.14 67.74
CA ALA A 370 5.55 68.17 68.80
C ALA A 370 4.70 68.11 70.10
N PRO A 371 4.71 66.98 70.85
CA PRO A 371 4.80 65.56 70.45
C PRO A 371 3.84 64.67 71.29
N SER A 372 4.09 63.34 71.24
CA SER A 372 3.72 62.31 72.23
C SER A 372 2.28 61.76 72.11
N ALA A 373 1.99 60.48 72.28
CA ALA A 373 2.75 59.24 72.41
C ALA A 373 1.72 58.09 72.45
N ARG A 374 2.15 56.88 72.06
CA ARG A 374 1.73 55.54 72.54
C ARG A 374 0.22 55.19 72.57
N ALA A 375 -0.21 53.99 72.23
CA ALA A 375 0.43 52.70 71.93
C ALA A 375 -0.50 51.94 70.99
#